data_AF-A0A6P2BS58-F1
#
_entry.id   AF-A0A6P2BS58-F1
#
_cell.length_a   1.000
_cell.length_b   1.000
_cell.length_c   1.000
_cell.angle_alpha   90.00
_cell.angle_beta   90.00
_cell.angle_gamma   90.00
#
_symmetry.space_group_name_H-M   'P 1'
#
loop_
_entity.id
_entity.type
_entity.pdbx_description
1 polymer ?
#
loop_
_entity_poly.entity_id
_entity_poly.type
_entity_poly.pdbx_seq_one_letter_code
_entity_poly.pdbx_strand_id
1 'polypeptide(L)'
;MLWAHERANAFLWSKQREIAYSVVNNKRTAVHSAHGIGKSYLAATLAAWWVDTHPADETMVVTTAPSLDQVHAVLWEEIRGLHDKAGLKGVVQRTDRWVVDGRLVGMGRKPPDYSESAFSGIHRRYVLVLLDEACGIPAWLWTAVETITTGDDCRILAIGNPDDPQSRFRYVCQGMPGWESFKISVFDSPNFTDEDIPANYREVFSKVLTTQQWAKDMAGAWGMDNPLYVAKVLGEFPTDNPWSVVRMSDVSSCRIAAPRLDSERMPVELGVDVGGGLDETVIRERRGMVAGREWRELSDQPETISRLILGAIKQTGATAVKIDSIGVGAGVVGEMKNLKAAGVHNAKIYGVNVAEKAHDPNKYFNLRSQIWWDLGRLQSQEREWDLSRMDNADSTVAQLLEVHYEHDLKGRVKVEPKDEVRKRIGRSPDNADALLLAYYVPKSGATDWFDAAMNPGAAMPANFALGAQINPFVPDQNFRLPWE
;
A
#
# COMPACT_ATOMS: atom_id res chain seq x y z
N MET A 1 31.96 -15.01 12.41
CA MET A 1 31.48 -16.25 13.05
C MET A 1 32.17 -16.58 14.36
N LEU A 2 33.51 -16.67 14.40
CA LEU A 2 34.26 -16.93 15.63
C LEU A 2 33.86 -16.00 16.78
N TRP A 3 33.75 -14.70 16.51
CA TRP A 3 33.30 -13.73 17.51
C TRP A 3 31.94 -14.08 18.14
N ALA A 4 30.94 -14.44 17.33
CA ALA A 4 29.61 -14.76 17.85
C ALA A 4 29.67 -15.97 18.80
N HIS A 5 30.41 -17.02 18.41
CA HIS A 5 30.54 -18.23 19.20
C HIS A 5 31.39 -18.01 20.47
N GLU A 6 32.58 -17.44 20.34
CA GLU A 6 33.57 -17.37 21.42
C GLU A 6 33.37 -16.19 22.36
N ARG A 7 32.89 -15.04 21.85
CA ARG A 7 32.70 -13.82 22.65
C ARG A 7 31.27 -13.68 23.14
N ALA A 8 30.28 -13.93 22.27
CA ALA A 8 28.88 -13.72 22.61
C ALA A 8 28.12 -14.99 23.02
N ASN A 9 28.76 -16.16 22.94
CA ASN A 9 28.13 -17.47 23.12
C ASN A 9 26.80 -17.57 22.34
N ALA A 10 26.85 -17.04 21.10
CA ALA A 10 25.75 -16.87 20.17
C ALA A 10 25.95 -17.81 18.98
N PHE A 11 24.84 -18.37 18.50
CA PHE A 11 24.84 -19.21 17.30
C PHE A 11 23.99 -18.54 16.22
N LEU A 12 24.60 -18.31 15.07
CA LEU A 12 23.91 -17.87 13.86
C LEU A 12 23.77 -19.08 12.93
N TRP A 13 22.53 -19.38 12.53
CA TRP A 13 22.23 -20.44 11.55
C TRP A 13 22.59 -20.00 10.13
N SER A 14 22.62 -20.92 9.16
CA SER A 14 23.23 -20.73 7.82
C SER A 14 22.96 -19.37 7.18
N LYS A 15 21.70 -18.99 6.97
CA LYS A 15 21.34 -17.71 6.33
C LYS A 15 21.79 -16.50 7.13
N GLN A 16 21.70 -16.54 8.46
CA GLN A 16 22.23 -15.46 9.30
C GLN A 16 23.75 -15.34 9.15
N ARG A 17 24.48 -16.46 8.98
CA ARG A 17 25.92 -16.43 8.69
C ARG A 17 26.21 -15.80 7.34
N GLU A 18 25.48 -16.18 6.28
CA GLU A 18 25.62 -15.60 4.94
C GLU A 18 25.46 -14.06 4.99
N ILE A 19 24.42 -13.59 5.68
CA ILE A 19 24.17 -12.14 5.82
C ILE A 19 25.27 -11.46 6.64
N ALA A 20 25.72 -12.08 7.75
CA ALA A 20 26.82 -11.55 8.54
C ALA A 20 28.10 -11.45 7.69
N TYR A 21 28.39 -12.43 6.83
CA TYR A 21 29.50 -12.37 5.88
C TYR A 21 29.32 -11.24 4.86
N SER A 22 28.11 -11.00 4.36
CA SER A 22 27.86 -9.85 3.50
C SER A 22 28.12 -8.53 4.22
N VAL A 23 27.66 -8.36 5.46
CA VAL A 23 27.91 -7.12 6.22
C VAL A 23 29.41 -6.90 6.47
N VAL A 24 30.21 -7.95 6.63
CA VAL A 24 31.67 -7.81 6.74
C VAL A 24 32.27 -7.30 5.43
N ASN A 25 31.88 -7.90 4.30
CA ASN A 25 32.58 -7.72 3.01
C ASN A 25 31.98 -6.66 2.08
N ASN A 26 30.70 -6.30 2.27
CA ASN A 26 29.96 -5.40 1.40
C ASN A 26 29.52 -4.16 2.17
N LYS A 27 29.67 -2.99 1.55
CA LYS A 27 29.26 -1.71 2.14
C LYS A 27 27.77 -1.66 2.48
N ARG A 28 26.92 -2.29 1.67
CA ARG A 28 25.46 -2.24 1.83
C ARG A 28 24.85 -3.63 1.65
N THR A 29 24.08 -4.06 2.63
CA THR A 29 23.37 -5.34 2.65
C THR A 29 21.89 -5.11 2.93
N ALA A 30 21.00 -5.68 2.11
CA ALA A 30 19.55 -5.63 2.27
C ALA A 30 18.99 -7.04 2.48
N VAL A 31 18.05 -7.21 3.40
CA VAL A 31 17.49 -8.52 3.78
C VAL A 31 15.98 -8.42 3.97
N HIS A 32 15.22 -8.80 2.97
CA HIS A 32 13.77 -8.95 3.14
C HIS A 32 13.47 -10.35 3.69
N SER A 33 12.72 -10.40 4.79
CA SER A 33 12.55 -11.65 5.53
C SER A 33 11.10 -11.90 5.95
N ALA A 34 10.79 -13.17 6.16
CA ALA A 34 9.60 -13.61 6.85
C ALA A 34 9.60 -13.20 8.34
N HIS A 35 8.45 -13.39 8.99
CA HIS A 35 8.27 -13.11 10.40
C HIS A 35 8.90 -14.20 11.28
N GLY A 36 9.41 -13.80 12.46
CA GLY A 36 9.93 -14.74 13.47
C GLY A 36 11.20 -15.52 13.07
N ILE A 37 12.07 -14.96 12.23
CA ILE A 37 13.32 -15.62 11.77
C ILE A 37 14.60 -15.15 12.51
N GLY A 38 14.47 -14.34 13.57
CA GLY A 38 15.60 -13.84 14.35
C GLY A 38 16.35 -12.65 13.74
N LYS A 39 15.63 -11.74 13.04
CA LYS A 39 16.20 -10.52 12.42
C LYS A 39 16.92 -9.62 13.43
N SER A 40 16.21 -9.21 14.48
CA SER A 40 16.73 -8.27 15.46
C SER A 40 17.87 -8.88 16.28
N TYR A 41 17.87 -10.19 16.53
CA TYR A 41 18.99 -10.91 17.13
C TYR A 41 20.26 -10.85 16.25
N LEU A 42 20.13 -11.06 14.94
CA LEU A 42 21.24 -10.91 14.00
C LEU A 42 21.78 -9.46 13.99
N ALA A 43 20.89 -8.48 13.90
CA ALA A 43 21.25 -7.06 13.92
C ALA A 43 21.97 -6.68 15.23
N ALA A 44 21.46 -7.11 16.38
CA ALA A 44 22.09 -6.89 17.69
C ALA A 44 23.47 -7.58 17.80
N THR A 45 23.59 -8.81 17.28
CA THR A 45 24.87 -9.53 17.22
C THR A 45 25.90 -8.77 16.40
N LEU A 46 25.49 -8.19 15.26
CA LEU A 46 26.36 -7.38 14.41
C LEU A 46 26.73 -6.04 15.06
N ALA A 47 25.80 -5.38 15.77
CA ALA A 47 26.09 -4.18 16.55
C ALA A 47 27.15 -4.44 17.63
N ALA A 48 26.96 -5.52 18.39
CA ALA A 48 27.85 -5.91 19.46
C ALA A 48 29.24 -6.30 18.93
N TRP A 49 29.29 -7.06 17.83
CA TRP A 49 30.52 -7.37 17.12
C TRP A 49 31.26 -6.10 16.68
N TRP A 50 30.53 -5.17 16.05
CA TRP A 50 31.12 -3.94 15.52
C TRP A 50 31.79 -3.10 16.60
N VAL A 51 31.16 -2.98 17.77
CA VAL A 51 31.73 -2.23 18.91
C VAL A 51 32.91 -2.96 19.55
N ASP A 52 32.86 -4.29 19.68
CA ASP A 52 33.94 -5.07 20.33
C ASP A 52 35.21 -5.17 19.47
N THR A 53 35.09 -5.08 18.14
CA THR A 53 36.23 -5.27 17.23
C THR A 53 36.86 -4.00 16.68
N HIS A 54 36.37 -2.81 17.05
CA HIS A 54 36.90 -1.53 16.55
C HIS A 54 37.24 -0.56 17.70
N PRO A 55 38.20 0.37 17.48
CA PRO A 55 38.55 1.38 18.49
C PRO A 55 37.36 2.29 18.85
N ALA A 56 37.15 2.55 20.14
CA ALA A 56 35.99 3.32 20.61
C ALA A 56 35.97 4.80 20.16
N ASP A 57 37.12 5.40 19.80
CA ASP A 57 37.17 6.73 19.14
C ASP A 57 36.69 6.72 17.70
N GLU A 58 36.85 5.60 17.01
CA GLU A 58 36.65 5.49 15.57
C GLU A 58 35.33 4.82 15.20
N THR A 59 34.55 4.40 16.18
CA THR A 59 33.37 3.53 16.01
C THR A 59 32.07 4.24 16.33
N MET A 60 31.05 3.98 15.50
CA MET A 60 29.66 4.34 15.79
C MET A 60 28.71 3.29 15.23
N VAL A 61 27.81 2.78 16.06
CA VAL A 61 26.63 2.04 15.63
C VAL A 61 25.41 2.96 15.69
N VAL A 62 24.69 3.09 14.59
CA VAL A 62 23.44 3.84 14.53
C VAL A 62 22.32 2.88 14.20
N THR A 63 21.26 2.85 15.00
CA THR A 63 20.09 2.05 14.69
C THR A 63 18.85 2.92 14.52
N THR A 64 17.97 2.53 13.61
CA THR A 64 16.67 3.19 13.42
C THR A 64 15.60 2.18 13.01
N ALA A 65 14.35 2.53 13.26
CA ALA A 65 13.16 1.76 12.91
C ALA A 65 11.96 2.72 12.75
N PRO A 66 10.83 2.25 12.20
CA PRO A 66 9.64 3.08 11.97
C PRO A 66 9.03 3.68 13.26
N SER A 67 9.22 3.05 14.41
CA SER A 67 8.79 3.55 15.73
C SER A 67 9.96 3.58 16.73
N LEU A 68 10.02 4.60 17.58
CA LEU A 68 11.00 4.67 18.67
C LEU A 68 10.80 3.50 19.66
N ASP A 69 9.55 3.12 19.91
CA ASP A 69 9.23 1.97 20.77
C ASP A 69 9.80 0.67 20.20
N GLN A 70 9.83 0.50 18.87
CA GLN A 70 10.43 -0.67 18.24
C GLN A 70 11.96 -0.67 18.40
N VAL A 71 12.60 0.49 18.26
CA VAL A 71 14.05 0.63 18.51
C VAL A 71 14.37 0.24 19.96
N HIS A 72 13.63 0.82 20.92
CA HIS A 72 13.84 0.64 22.36
C HIS A 72 13.53 -0.78 22.85
N ALA A 73 12.38 -1.33 22.45
CA ALA A 73 11.82 -2.56 23.02
C ALA A 73 12.31 -3.85 22.37
N VAL A 74 12.81 -3.78 21.13
CA VAL A 74 13.24 -4.99 20.38
C VAL A 74 14.75 -5.00 20.21
N LEU A 75 15.28 -4.13 19.34
CA LEU A 75 16.70 -4.20 18.97
C LEU A 75 17.63 -3.85 20.12
N TRP A 76 17.34 -2.78 20.87
CA TRP A 76 18.22 -2.38 21.98
C TRP A 76 18.09 -3.26 23.21
N GLU A 77 16.97 -3.96 23.38
CA GLU A 77 16.85 -5.00 24.41
C GLU A 77 17.76 -6.18 24.10
N GLU A 78 17.80 -6.63 22.84
CA GLU A 78 18.73 -7.67 22.38
C GLU A 78 20.20 -7.22 22.51
N ILE A 79 20.51 -5.94 22.19
CA ILE A 79 21.86 -5.38 22.37
C ILE A 79 22.26 -5.39 23.84
N ARG A 80 21.37 -4.98 24.77
CA ARG A 80 21.63 -5.03 26.21
C ARG A 80 21.88 -6.46 26.69
N GLY A 81 21.03 -7.41 26.28
CA GLY A 81 21.19 -8.82 26.63
C GLY A 81 22.51 -9.41 26.13
N LEU A 82 22.92 -9.10 24.90
CA LEU A 82 24.20 -9.52 24.33
C LEU A 82 25.40 -8.83 24.99
N HIS A 83 25.30 -7.53 25.27
CA HIS A 83 26.32 -6.77 25.98
C HIS A 83 26.64 -7.40 27.34
N ASP A 84 25.62 -7.68 28.13
CA ASP A 84 25.76 -8.23 29.47
C ASP A 84 26.27 -9.68 29.42
N LYS A 85 25.73 -10.49 28.50
CA LYS A 85 26.13 -11.89 28.32
C LYS A 85 27.58 -12.03 27.86
N ALA A 86 28.04 -11.14 26.97
CA ALA A 86 29.38 -11.18 26.40
C ALA A 86 30.42 -10.41 27.23
N GLY A 87 30.00 -9.69 28.27
CA GLY A 87 30.89 -8.86 29.10
C GLY A 87 31.58 -7.76 28.29
N LEU A 88 30.84 -7.09 27.41
CA LEU A 88 31.40 -6.06 26.53
C LEU A 88 31.75 -4.80 27.31
N LYS A 89 32.63 -3.98 26.72
CA LYS A 89 33.08 -2.74 27.36
C LYS A 89 31.96 -1.71 27.42
N GLY A 90 32.03 -0.86 28.45
CA GLY A 90 31.19 0.31 28.58
C GLY A 90 29.83 0.01 29.21
N VAL A 91 28.86 0.87 28.91
CA VAL A 91 27.49 0.80 29.44
C VAL A 91 26.50 1.06 28.32
N VAL A 92 25.51 0.18 28.19
CA VAL A 92 24.33 0.36 27.35
C VAL A 92 23.21 0.96 28.20
N GLN A 93 22.91 2.24 27.97
CA GLN A 93 21.93 3.00 28.71
C GLN A 93 20.50 2.69 28.24
N ARG A 94 19.51 2.90 29.13
CA ARG A 94 18.07 2.76 28.80
C ARG A 94 17.55 3.79 27.80
N THR A 95 18.33 4.83 27.54
CA THR A 95 18.09 5.84 26.50
C THR A 95 18.66 5.43 25.14
N ASP A 96 18.96 4.14 24.99
CA ASP A 96 19.56 3.54 23.80
C ASP A 96 20.85 4.24 23.36
N ARG A 97 21.76 4.39 24.32
CA ARG A 97 23.11 4.92 24.11
C ARG A 97 24.12 3.96 24.66
N TRP A 98 25.09 3.56 23.84
CA TRP A 98 26.23 2.76 24.29
C TRP A 98 27.45 3.66 24.43
N VAL A 99 27.99 3.73 25.65
CA VAL A 99 29.14 4.57 25.99
C VAL A 99 30.30 3.70 26.47
N VAL A 100 31.48 3.86 25.87
CA VAL A 100 32.75 3.21 26.24
C VAL A 100 33.76 4.29 26.57
N ASP A 101 34.34 4.26 27.77
CA ASP A 101 35.35 5.24 28.23
C ASP A 101 34.92 6.71 28.02
N GLY A 102 33.65 7.01 28.30
CA GLY A 102 33.05 8.34 28.12
C GLY A 102 32.71 8.72 26.68
N ARG A 103 32.97 7.86 25.70
CA ARG A 103 32.69 8.07 24.28
C ARG A 103 31.43 7.34 23.85
N LEU A 104 30.55 8.04 23.12
CA LEU A 104 29.39 7.42 22.50
C LEU A 104 29.82 6.56 21.31
N VAL A 105 29.56 5.25 21.38
CA VAL A 105 29.88 4.26 20.34
C VAL A 105 28.64 3.64 19.71
N GLY A 106 27.46 3.85 20.28
CA GLY A 106 26.20 3.37 19.71
C GLY A 106 25.02 4.25 20.10
N MET A 107 24.05 4.42 19.20
CA MET A 107 22.79 5.08 19.52
C MET A 107 21.59 4.56 18.72
N GLY A 108 20.44 4.44 19.39
CA GLY A 108 19.15 4.14 18.77
C GLY A 108 18.30 5.40 18.67
N ARG A 109 17.78 5.71 17.48
CA ARG A 109 16.94 6.90 17.27
C ARG A 109 15.87 6.67 16.20
N LYS A 110 14.70 7.26 16.43
CA LYS A 110 13.74 7.65 15.38
C LYS A 110 13.78 9.18 15.29
N PRO A 111 14.42 9.75 14.25
CA PRO A 111 14.41 11.19 14.07
C PRO A 111 12.99 11.73 13.85
N PRO A 112 12.68 12.96 14.27
CA PRO A 112 11.41 13.61 13.92
C PRO A 112 11.26 13.71 12.41
N ASP A 113 10.02 13.61 11.92
CA ASP A 113 9.71 13.85 10.53
C ASP A 113 10.22 15.26 10.14
N TYR A 114 10.98 15.36 9.04
CA TYR A 114 11.57 16.59 8.51
C TYR A 114 12.79 17.18 9.26
N SER A 115 13.55 16.37 9.99
CA SER A 115 14.88 16.77 10.47
C SER A 115 15.96 16.49 9.42
N GLU A 116 16.30 17.48 8.58
CA GLU A 116 17.44 17.40 7.63
C GLU A 116 18.79 17.13 8.32
N SER A 117 18.86 17.35 9.63
CA SER A 117 20.05 17.15 10.48
C SER A 117 20.01 15.88 11.33
N ALA A 118 19.08 14.95 11.07
CA ALA A 118 18.81 13.76 11.88
C ALA A 118 20.05 12.99 12.37
N PHE A 119 21.07 12.87 11.51
CA PHE A 119 22.34 12.20 11.81
C PHE A 119 23.58 13.11 11.67
N SER A 120 23.37 14.43 11.59
CA SER A 120 24.47 15.39 11.44
C SER A 120 25.50 15.28 12.58
N GLY A 121 26.78 15.39 12.23
CA GLY A 121 27.90 15.32 13.18
C GLY A 121 28.41 13.91 13.50
N ILE A 122 27.81 12.85 12.93
CA ILE A 122 28.39 11.51 12.99
C ILE A 122 29.49 11.40 11.94
N HIS A 123 30.74 11.56 12.37
CA HIS A 123 31.93 11.35 11.54
C HIS A 123 32.89 10.41 12.26
N ARG A 124 32.92 9.16 11.81
CA ARG A 124 33.73 8.06 12.35
C ARG A 124 34.21 7.19 11.20
N ARG A 125 35.33 6.49 11.38
CA ARG A 125 35.87 5.59 10.35
C ARG A 125 34.96 4.37 10.19
N TYR A 126 34.56 3.78 11.31
CA TYR A 126 33.75 2.56 11.38
C TYR A 126 32.32 2.89 11.79
N VAL A 127 31.51 3.37 10.84
CA VAL A 127 30.07 3.58 11.04
C VAL A 127 29.31 2.34 10.57
N LEU A 128 28.57 1.70 11.48
CA LEU A 128 27.58 0.67 11.13
C LEU A 128 26.18 1.24 11.33
N VAL A 129 25.38 1.25 10.27
CA VAL A 129 23.96 1.63 10.34
C VAL A 129 23.07 0.39 10.20
N LEU A 130 22.19 0.21 11.17
CA LEU A 130 21.19 -0.86 11.21
C LEU A 130 19.79 -0.26 11.03
N LEU A 131 19.18 -0.57 9.89
CA LEU A 131 17.82 -0.20 9.56
C LEU A 131 16.92 -1.41 9.84
N ASP A 132 16.34 -1.49 11.04
CA ASP A 132 15.41 -2.56 11.43
C ASP A 132 13.98 -2.22 11.01
N GLU A 133 13.19 -3.23 10.64
CA GLU A 133 11.90 -3.07 9.96
C GLU A 133 11.97 -2.05 8.79
N ALA A 134 13.00 -2.22 7.95
CA ALA A 134 13.38 -1.28 6.89
C ALA A 134 12.25 -0.91 5.91
N CYS A 135 11.24 -1.78 5.75
CA CYS A 135 10.08 -1.54 4.91
C CYS A 135 9.28 -0.29 5.32
N GLY A 136 9.22 0.01 6.63
CA GLY A 136 8.51 1.18 7.14
C GLY A 136 9.37 2.45 7.24
N ILE A 137 10.62 2.42 6.77
CA ILE A 137 11.52 3.57 6.87
C ILE A 137 11.30 4.51 5.67
N PRO A 138 11.01 5.80 5.91
CA PRO A 138 10.74 6.76 4.85
C PRO A 138 11.99 7.07 4.02
N ALA A 139 11.81 7.33 2.72
CA ALA A 139 12.90 7.50 1.74
C ALA A 139 13.96 8.53 2.15
N TRP A 140 13.57 9.64 2.79
CA TRP A 140 14.51 10.68 3.22
C TRP A 140 15.51 10.17 4.27
N LEU A 141 15.12 9.22 5.13
CA LEU A 141 16.00 8.66 6.15
C LEU A 141 17.08 7.78 5.53
N TRP A 142 16.75 7.06 4.44
CA TRP A 142 17.75 6.33 3.64
C TRP A 142 18.81 7.28 3.08
N THR A 143 18.40 8.44 2.58
CA THR A 143 19.33 9.48 2.11
C THR A 143 20.22 9.97 3.25
N ALA A 144 19.66 10.23 4.44
CA ALA A 144 20.43 10.66 5.61
C ALA A 144 21.41 9.59 6.13
N VAL A 145 21.12 8.31 5.91
CA VAL A 145 22.02 7.19 6.25
C VAL A 145 23.22 7.15 5.30
N GLU A 146 22.99 7.38 4.01
CA GLU A 146 24.07 7.46 3.01
C GLU A 146 25.03 8.63 3.30
N THR A 147 24.54 9.76 3.85
CA THR A 147 25.40 10.92 4.16
C THR A 147 26.35 10.69 5.34
N ILE A 148 26.05 9.76 6.26
CA ILE A 148 26.91 9.42 7.40
C ILE A 148 27.77 8.17 7.19
N THR A 149 27.58 7.47 6.06
CA THR A 149 28.30 6.23 5.71
C THR A 149 29.18 6.41 4.47
N THR A 150 29.79 7.59 4.33
CA THR A 150 30.60 7.93 3.15
C THR A 150 31.92 7.16 3.08
N GLY A 151 32.51 6.76 4.20
CA GLY A 151 33.77 6.01 4.25
C GLY A 151 33.69 4.57 3.75
N ASP A 152 34.81 4.00 3.30
CA ASP A 152 34.90 2.63 2.77
C ASP A 152 34.73 1.55 3.85
N ASP A 153 35.08 1.88 5.09
CA ASP A 153 34.95 1.02 6.25
C ASP A 153 33.54 1.08 6.88
N CYS A 154 32.64 1.90 6.35
CA CYS A 154 31.26 1.99 6.81
C CYS A 154 30.41 0.82 6.27
N ARG A 155 29.37 0.43 7.02
CA ARG A 155 28.45 -0.65 6.65
C ARG A 155 27.00 -0.24 6.89
N ILE A 156 26.11 -0.68 6.01
CA ILE A 156 24.66 -0.56 6.17
C ILE A 156 24.05 -1.96 6.10
N LEU A 157 23.25 -2.31 7.10
CA LEU A 157 22.33 -3.44 7.04
C LEU A 157 20.90 -2.90 7.08
N ALA A 158 20.14 -3.17 6.02
CA ALA A 158 18.70 -2.96 6.00
C ALA A 158 17.97 -4.30 6.07
N ILE A 159 17.15 -4.49 7.09
CA ILE A 159 16.45 -5.75 7.34
C ILE A 159 15.01 -5.49 7.75
N GLY A 160 14.06 -6.28 7.26
CA GLY A 160 12.65 -6.08 7.59
C GLY A 160 11.72 -7.02 6.86
N ASN A 161 10.45 -7.03 7.28
CA ASN A 161 9.42 -7.77 6.56
C ASN A 161 9.00 -7.00 5.30
N PRO A 162 8.80 -7.65 4.15
CA PRO A 162 8.44 -7.00 2.90
C PRO A 162 6.94 -6.65 2.82
N ASP A 163 6.46 -5.88 3.79
CA ASP A 163 5.03 -5.61 4.00
C ASP A 163 4.42 -4.62 3.00
N ASP A 164 5.25 -3.71 2.49
CA ASP A 164 4.84 -2.65 1.58
C ASP A 164 5.61 -2.76 0.25
N PRO A 165 4.92 -3.14 -0.85
CA PRO A 165 5.54 -3.23 -2.16
C PRO A 165 5.84 -1.88 -2.82
N GLN A 166 5.51 -0.75 -2.19
CA GLN A 166 5.87 0.58 -2.68
C GLN A 166 7.04 1.20 -1.90
N SER A 167 7.52 0.52 -0.85
CA SER A 167 8.60 1.01 0.00
C SER A 167 9.93 1.20 -0.76
N ARG A 168 10.75 2.15 -0.28
CA ARG A 168 12.15 2.29 -0.72
C ARG A 168 12.93 0.98 -0.52
N PHE A 169 12.57 0.22 0.50
CA PHE A 169 13.17 -1.07 0.81
C PHE A 169 12.99 -2.08 -0.32
N ARG A 170 11.80 -2.17 -0.95
CA ARG A 170 11.59 -3.02 -2.13
C ARG A 170 12.57 -2.69 -3.25
N TYR A 171 12.72 -1.40 -3.57
CA TYR A 171 13.62 -0.96 -4.65
C TYR A 171 15.07 -1.37 -4.37
N VAL A 172 15.51 -1.25 -3.12
CA VAL A 172 16.86 -1.68 -2.70
C VAL A 172 17.01 -3.20 -2.84
N CYS A 173 16.05 -3.98 -2.36
CA CYS A 173 16.05 -5.44 -2.44
C CYS A 173 15.95 -6.00 -3.87
N GLN A 174 15.43 -5.22 -4.83
CA GLN A 174 15.28 -5.62 -6.24
C GLN A 174 16.53 -5.37 -7.10
N GLY A 175 17.71 -5.28 -6.48
CA GLY A 175 18.98 -5.19 -7.21
C GLY A 175 19.45 -3.76 -7.49
N MET A 176 19.18 -2.83 -6.57
CA MET A 176 19.79 -1.50 -6.66
C MET A 176 21.33 -1.63 -6.70
N PRO A 177 22.02 -1.00 -7.67
CA PRO A 177 23.48 -1.09 -7.77
C PRO A 177 24.19 -0.73 -6.46
N GLY A 178 25.15 -1.57 -6.06
CA GLY A 178 25.93 -1.40 -4.84
C GLY A 178 25.28 -1.93 -3.56
N TRP A 179 24.15 -2.64 -3.66
CA TRP A 179 23.51 -3.38 -2.57
C TRP A 179 23.56 -4.89 -2.82
N GLU A 180 24.03 -5.64 -1.84
CA GLU A 180 23.88 -7.09 -1.82
C GLU A 180 22.53 -7.44 -1.15
N SER A 181 21.69 -8.24 -1.80
CA SER A 181 20.31 -8.48 -1.35
C SER A 181 20.05 -9.96 -1.04
N PHE A 182 19.39 -10.22 0.09
CA PHE A 182 19.04 -11.56 0.55
C PHE A 182 17.53 -11.66 0.81
N LYS A 183 17.00 -12.87 0.58
CA LYS A 183 15.67 -13.30 0.99
C LYS A 183 15.77 -14.34 2.10
N ILE A 184 14.90 -14.26 3.10
CA ILE A 184 14.70 -15.34 4.07
C ILE A 184 13.21 -15.62 4.21
N SER A 185 12.77 -16.83 3.88
CA SER A 185 11.42 -17.33 4.18
C SER A 185 11.41 -18.08 5.53
N VAL A 186 10.23 -18.43 6.05
CA VAL A 186 10.16 -19.35 7.20
C VAL A 186 10.75 -20.72 6.86
N PHE A 187 10.67 -21.14 5.60
CA PHE A 187 11.13 -22.44 5.12
C PHE A 187 12.65 -22.56 5.06
N ASP A 188 13.36 -21.44 5.07
CA ASP A 188 14.82 -21.43 5.19
C ASP A 188 15.27 -21.65 6.64
N SER A 189 14.38 -21.45 7.62
CA SER A 189 14.76 -21.47 9.03
C SER A 189 15.01 -22.89 9.58
N PRO A 190 15.78 -23.01 10.69
CA PRO A 190 16.03 -24.28 11.37
C PRO A 190 14.81 -25.11 11.73
N ASN A 191 13.63 -24.50 11.89
CA ASN A 191 12.41 -25.21 12.22
C ASN A 191 11.80 -25.95 11.01
N PHE A 192 12.29 -25.67 9.80
CA PHE A 192 11.82 -26.23 8.53
C PHE A 192 12.93 -26.92 7.73
N THR A 193 14.18 -26.83 8.18
CA THR A 193 15.35 -27.43 7.53
C THR A 193 16.04 -28.43 8.43
N ASP A 194 16.76 -29.37 7.82
CA ASP A 194 17.60 -30.33 8.53
C ASP A 194 19.05 -29.81 8.69
N GLU A 195 19.27 -28.50 8.73
CA GLU A 195 20.62 -27.93 8.93
C GLU A 195 21.25 -28.46 10.22
N ASP A 196 22.54 -28.78 10.16
CA ASP A 196 23.30 -29.21 11.32
C ASP A 196 23.48 -28.06 12.32
N ILE A 197 22.86 -28.22 13.49
CA ILE A 197 22.76 -27.21 14.55
C ILE A 197 22.94 -27.94 15.88
N PRO A 198 23.81 -27.45 16.78
CA PRO A 198 24.01 -28.07 18.09
C PRO A 198 22.69 -28.19 18.88
N ALA A 199 22.52 -29.30 19.59
CA ALA A 199 21.25 -29.68 20.21
C ALA A 199 20.66 -28.60 21.14
N ASN A 200 21.51 -27.91 21.91
CA ASN A 200 21.10 -26.82 22.78
C ASN A 200 20.49 -25.64 22.01
N TYR A 201 21.01 -25.30 20.83
CA TYR A 201 20.45 -24.24 19.99
C TYR A 201 19.21 -24.70 19.23
N ARG A 202 19.14 -25.98 18.83
CA ARG A 202 17.93 -26.57 18.23
C ARG A 202 16.73 -26.47 19.17
N GLU A 203 16.93 -26.74 20.46
CA GLU A 203 15.87 -26.58 21.46
C GLU A 203 15.41 -25.10 21.58
N VAL A 204 16.35 -24.16 21.62
CA VAL A 204 16.03 -22.73 21.67
C VAL A 204 15.27 -22.29 20.42
N PHE A 205 15.77 -22.61 19.22
CA PHE A 205 15.15 -22.23 17.94
C PHE A 205 13.75 -22.79 17.77
N SER A 206 13.48 -23.99 18.27
CA SER A 206 12.13 -24.57 18.25
C SER A 206 11.09 -23.75 19.03
N LYS A 207 11.54 -22.92 19.98
CA LYS A 207 10.69 -22.07 20.85
C LYS A 207 10.61 -20.62 20.40
N VAL A 208 11.66 -20.09 19.75
CA VAL A 208 11.77 -18.65 19.43
C VAL A 208 11.61 -18.33 17.95
N LEU A 209 11.85 -19.30 17.07
CA LEU A 209 11.61 -19.13 15.64
C LEU A 209 10.20 -19.58 15.27
N THR A 210 9.69 -19.07 14.15
CA THR A 210 8.38 -19.44 13.62
C THR A 210 8.24 -20.96 13.50
N THR A 211 7.08 -21.47 13.92
CA THR A 211 6.82 -22.91 13.97
C THR A 211 6.14 -23.39 12.69
N GLN A 212 6.29 -24.69 12.40
CA GLN A 212 5.57 -25.33 11.29
C GLN A 212 4.06 -25.24 11.45
N GLN A 213 3.56 -25.31 12.70
CA GLN A 213 2.12 -25.21 12.97
C GLN A 213 1.60 -23.82 12.60
N TRP A 214 2.27 -22.76 13.03
CA TRP A 214 1.84 -21.40 12.70
C TRP A 214 1.81 -21.16 11.18
N ALA A 215 2.82 -21.62 10.43
CA ALA A 215 2.84 -21.47 8.98
C ALA A 215 1.67 -22.22 8.29
N LYS A 216 1.29 -23.40 8.81
CA LYS A 216 0.11 -24.15 8.34
C LYS A 216 -1.19 -23.42 8.67
N ASP A 217 -1.31 -22.90 9.89
CA ASP A 217 -2.49 -22.14 10.33
C ASP A 217 -2.69 -20.90 9.46
N MET A 218 -1.62 -20.15 9.16
CA MET A 218 -1.69 -18.97 8.29
C MET A 218 -2.03 -19.34 6.84
N ALA A 219 -1.52 -20.48 6.33
CA ALA A 219 -1.89 -20.96 4.99
C ALA A 219 -3.40 -21.26 4.91
N GLY A 220 -3.97 -21.89 5.94
CA GLY A 220 -5.41 -22.18 6.01
C GLY A 220 -6.27 -20.95 6.25
N ALA A 221 -5.81 -20.00 7.09
CA ALA A 221 -6.58 -18.82 7.47
C ALA A 221 -6.55 -17.71 6.40
N TRP A 222 -5.41 -17.47 5.77
CA TRP A 222 -5.24 -16.38 4.81
C TRP A 222 -5.32 -16.83 3.35
N GLY A 223 -4.91 -18.07 3.07
CA GLY A 223 -4.62 -18.54 1.71
C GLY A 223 -3.17 -18.22 1.30
N MET A 224 -2.54 -19.10 0.54
CA MET A 224 -1.10 -18.98 0.19
C MET A 224 -0.80 -17.80 -0.75
N ASP A 225 -1.77 -17.39 -1.57
CA ASP A 225 -1.64 -16.24 -2.47
C ASP A 225 -1.96 -14.90 -1.78
N ASN A 226 -2.33 -14.92 -0.50
CA ASN A 226 -2.66 -13.72 0.25
C ASN A 226 -1.41 -12.86 0.48
N PRO A 227 -1.47 -11.53 0.28
CA PRO A 227 -0.34 -10.64 0.53
C PRO A 227 0.30 -10.78 1.91
N LEU A 228 -0.49 -11.06 2.95
CA LEU A 228 0.02 -11.30 4.30
C LEU A 228 0.82 -12.61 4.38
N TYR A 229 0.38 -13.67 3.70
CA TYR A 229 1.11 -14.93 3.65
C TYR A 229 2.42 -14.76 2.87
N VAL A 230 2.35 -14.13 1.70
CA VAL A 230 3.51 -13.82 0.85
C VAL A 230 4.56 -13.01 1.62
N ALA A 231 4.14 -11.95 2.32
CA ALA A 231 5.07 -11.13 3.11
C ALA A 231 5.59 -11.83 4.37
N LYS A 232 4.69 -12.36 5.21
CA LYS A 232 5.03 -12.84 6.56
C LYS A 232 5.58 -14.27 6.59
N VAL A 233 5.29 -15.09 5.59
CA VAL A 233 5.69 -16.50 5.52
C VAL A 233 6.76 -16.72 4.46
N LEU A 234 6.51 -16.28 3.22
CA LEU A 234 7.47 -16.45 2.13
C LEU A 234 8.62 -15.44 2.19
N GLY A 235 8.43 -14.34 2.93
CA GLY A 235 9.41 -13.25 2.98
C GLY A 235 9.54 -12.58 1.63
N GLU A 236 8.47 -12.50 0.84
CA GLU A 236 8.44 -11.89 -0.49
C GLU A 236 7.63 -10.61 -0.48
N PHE A 237 8.02 -9.62 -1.29
CA PHE A 237 7.19 -8.44 -1.47
C PHE A 237 5.93 -8.84 -2.26
N PRO A 238 4.74 -8.74 -1.66
CA PRO A 238 3.52 -9.09 -2.37
C PRO A 238 3.32 -8.15 -3.55
N THR A 239 2.50 -8.56 -4.52
CA THR A 239 2.07 -7.64 -5.59
C THR A 239 1.15 -6.55 -5.02
N ASP A 240 0.35 -6.89 -4.02
CA ASP A 240 -0.68 -6.05 -3.44
C ASP A 240 -0.35 -5.66 -2.00
N ASN A 241 -0.71 -4.45 -1.58
CA ASN A 241 -0.71 -4.06 -0.18
C ASN A 241 -1.99 -4.60 0.50
N PRO A 242 -1.91 -5.34 1.61
CA PRO A 242 -3.07 -5.94 2.28
C PRO A 242 -4.07 -4.90 2.82
N TRP A 243 -3.62 -3.69 3.10
CA TRP A 243 -4.44 -2.60 3.63
C TRP A 243 -5.04 -1.73 2.54
N SER A 244 -4.57 -1.85 1.30
CA SER A 244 -5.12 -1.07 0.19
C SER A 244 -6.51 -1.55 -0.18
N VAL A 245 -7.41 -0.60 -0.43
CA VAL A 245 -8.74 -0.91 -0.94
C VAL A 245 -8.59 -1.58 -2.30
N VAL A 246 -7.87 -0.98 -3.24
CA VAL A 246 -7.73 -1.54 -4.59
C VAL A 246 -6.42 -2.32 -4.72
N ARG A 247 -6.48 -3.55 -5.24
CA ARG A 247 -5.28 -4.35 -5.48
C ARG A 247 -4.64 -4.01 -6.81
N MET A 248 -3.31 -4.02 -6.83
CA MET A 248 -2.50 -3.84 -8.04
C MET A 248 -2.78 -4.96 -9.04
N SER A 249 -2.89 -6.20 -8.57
CA SER A 249 -3.23 -7.37 -9.39
C SER A 249 -4.58 -7.20 -10.12
N ASP A 250 -5.60 -6.76 -9.39
CA ASP A 250 -6.94 -6.53 -9.92
C ASP A 250 -6.95 -5.37 -10.94
N VAL A 251 -6.47 -4.18 -10.54
CA VAL A 251 -6.52 -2.98 -11.38
C VAL A 251 -5.62 -3.07 -12.62
N SER A 252 -4.47 -3.75 -12.53
CA SER A 252 -3.58 -3.97 -13.68
C SER A 252 -4.29 -4.77 -14.77
N SER A 253 -5.14 -5.72 -14.39
CA SER A 253 -5.91 -6.51 -15.35
C SER A 253 -6.99 -5.69 -16.06
N CYS A 254 -7.56 -4.67 -15.40
CA CYS A 254 -8.50 -3.73 -16.00
C CYS A 254 -7.86 -2.74 -16.99
N ARG A 255 -6.52 -2.68 -17.05
CA ARG A 255 -5.78 -1.84 -18.00
C ARG A 255 -5.41 -2.54 -19.31
N ILE A 256 -5.74 -3.82 -19.43
CA ILE A 256 -5.50 -4.57 -20.66
C ILE A 256 -6.65 -4.27 -21.63
N ALA A 257 -6.33 -3.68 -22.77
CA ALA A 257 -7.34 -3.30 -23.76
C ALA A 257 -8.06 -4.54 -24.31
N ALA A 258 -9.39 -4.53 -24.25
CA ALA A 258 -10.25 -5.50 -24.90
C ALA A 258 -11.03 -4.85 -26.06
N PRO A 259 -11.32 -5.58 -27.16
CA PRO A 259 -12.29 -5.11 -28.15
C PRO A 259 -13.66 -4.93 -27.50
N ARG A 260 -14.30 -3.78 -27.71
CA ARG A 260 -15.63 -3.44 -27.18
C ARG A 260 -16.54 -2.93 -28.28
N LEU A 261 -17.78 -3.38 -28.30
CA LEU A 261 -18.83 -2.89 -29.19
C LEU A 261 -19.24 -1.47 -28.80
N ASP A 262 -19.73 -0.68 -29.75
CA ASP A 262 -20.16 0.69 -29.48
C ASP A 262 -21.38 0.75 -28.55
N SER A 263 -22.24 -0.28 -28.56
CA SER A 263 -23.36 -0.42 -27.62
C SER A 263 -22.90 -0.55 -26.16
N GLU A 264 -21.69 -1.07 -25.92
CA GLU A 264 -21.10 -1.21 -24.58
C GLU A 264 -20.48 0.11 -24.07
N ARG A 265 -20.55 1.17 -24.87
CA ARG A 265 -20.00 2.50 -24.55
C ARG A 265 -21.06 3.49 -24.06
N MET A 266 -22.27 3.01 -23.82
CA MET A 266 -23.36 3.76 -23.22
C MET A 266 -23.65 3.23 -21.81
N PRO A 267 -24.11 4.06 -20.86
CA PRO A 267 -24.32 5.51 -20.97
C PRO A 267 -23.00 6.29 -20.96
N VAL A 268 -23.04 7.56 -21.39
CA VAL A 268 -21.93 8.50 -21.20
C VAL A 268 -22.22 9.32 -19.95
N GLU A 269 -21.35 9.25 -18.95
CA GLU A 269 -21.57 9.90 -17.65
C GLU A 269 -20.29 10.52 -17.13
N LEU A 270 -20.45 11.52 -16.27
CA LEU A 270 -19.35 12.22 -15.62
C LEU A 270 -19.37 12.02 -14.11
N GLY A 271 -18.22 11.75 -13.52
CA GLY A 271 -17.96 11.87 -12.08
C GLY A 271 -17.13 13.11 -11.83
N VAL A 272 -17.45 13.86 -10.78
CA VAL A 272 -16.79 15.12 -10.44
C VAL A 272 -16.42 15.12 -8.96
N ASP A 273 -15.11 15.10 -8.68
CA ASP A 273 -14.59 15.39 -7.35
C ASP A 273 -14.25 16.88 -7.28
N VAL A 274 -14.90 17.60 -6.36
CA VAL A 274 -14.84 19.06 -6.29
C VAL A 274 -13.73 19.50 -5.34
N GLY A 275 -12.75 20.20 -5.89
CA GLY A 275 -11.69 20.86 -5.15
C GLY A 275 -12.16 22.17 -4.52
N GLY A 276 -11.73 22.44 -3.29
CA GLY A 276 -12.05 23.67 -2.55
C GLY A 276 -11.01 24.79 -2.72
N GLY A 277 -10.31 24.85 -3.85
CA GLY A 277 -9.24 25.82 -4.14
C GLY A 277 -7.84 25.47 -3.63
N LEU A 278 -7.73 24.62 -2.60
CA LEU A 278 -6.45 24.02 -2.17
C LEU A 278 -6.11 22.74 -2.94
N ASP A 279 -7.14 22.04 -3.45
CA ASP A 279 -7.05 20.85 -4.27
C ASP A 279 -7.73 21.12 -5.61
N GLU A 280 -7.32 20.40 -6.65
CA GLU A 280 -7.93 20.52 -7.98
C GLU A 280 -9.32 19.89 -8.01
N THR A 281 -10.25 20.50 -8.74
CA THR A 281 -11.46 19.81 -9.19
C THR A 281 -11.11 18.90 -10.34
N VAL A 282 -11.55 17.64 -10.27
CA VAL A 282 -11.34 16.65 -11.34
C VAL A 282 -12.67 16.14 -11.87
N ILE A 283 -12.81 16.12 -13.19
CA ILE A 283 -13.93 15.48 -13.90
C ILE A 283 -13.41 14.24 -14.61
N ARG A 284 -14.09 13.11 -14.44
CA ARG A 284 -13.83 11.86 -15.17
C ARG A 284 -15.03 11.45 -16.01
N GLU A 285 -14.79 11.18 -17.29
CA GLU A 285 -15.77 10.54 -18.17
C GLU A 285 -15.76 9.02 -18.00
N ARG A 286 -16.94 8.40 -18.01
CA ARG A 286 -17.12 7.01 -18.39
C ARG A 286 -18.05 6.88 -19.59
N ARG A 287 -17.80 5.85 -20.40
CA ARG A 287 -18.59 5.43 -21.55
C ARG A 287 -18.92 3.96 -21.38
N GLY A 288 -20.10 3.66 -20.84
CA GLY A 288 -20.44 2.31 -20.37
C GLY A 288 -19.41 1.81 -19.37
N MET A 289 -18.70 0.75 -19.73
CA MET A 289 -17.61 0.18 -18.92
C MET A 289 -16.27 0.89 -19.09
N VAL A 290 -16.10 1.78 -20.07
CA VAL A 290 -14.79 2.34 -20.44
C VAL A 290 -14.58 3.69 -19.76
N ALA A 291 -13.54 3.81 -18.94
CA ALA A 291 -13.09 5.09 -18.41
C ALA A 291 -12.39 5.90 -19.50
N GLY A 292 -12.70 7.20 -19.58
CA GLY A 292 -12.30 8.05 -20.69
C GLY A 292 -11.58 9.32 -20.24
N ARG A 293 -11.98 10.43 -20.86
CA ARG A 293 -11.33 11.74 -20.73
C ARG A 293 -11.34 12.29 -19.32
N GLU A 294 -10.42 13.23 -19.11
CA GLU A 294 -10.27 13.99 -17.88
C GLU A 294 -10.36 15.50 -18.14
N TRP A 295 -10.90 16.24 -17.18
CA TRP A 295 -10.79 17.70 -17.11
C TRP A 295 -10.41 18.11 -15.70
N ARG A 296 -9.68 19.23 -15.57
CA ARG A 296 -9.21 19.77 -14.30
C ARG A 296 -9.41 21.27 -14.22
N GLU A 297 -9.60 21.77 -13.01
CA GLU A 297 -9.60 23.19 -12.70
C GLU A 297 -9.15 23.42 -11.25
N LEU A 298 -8.30 24.42 -11.02
CA LEU A 298 -7.91 24.84 -9.68
C LEU A 298 -8.66 26.13 -9.34
N SER A 299 -9.84 25.97 -8.74
CA SER A 299 -10.69 27.09 -8.34
C SER A 299 -11.55 26.68 -7.15
N ASP A 300 -11.87 27.65 -6.29
CA ASP A 300 -12.89 27.54 -5.25
C ASP A 300 -14.24 28.13 -5.69
N GLN A 301 -14.32 28.71 -6.89
CA GLN A 301 -15.51 29.41 -7.39
C GLN A 301 -16.48 28.43 -8.07
N PRO A 302 -17.71 28.25 -7.56
CA PRO A 302 -18.69 27.33 -8.14
C PRO A 302 -19.01 27.59 -9.61
N GLU A 303 -18.98 28.85 -10.05
CA GLU A 303 -19.29 29.26 -11.42
C GLU A 303 -18.20 28.80 -12.40
N THR A 304 -16.93 28.89 -12.01
CA THR A 304 -15.79 28.44 -12.81
C THR A 304 -15.85 26.92 -12.99
N ILE A 305 -16.07 26.20 -11.89
CA ILE A 305 -16.23 24.74 -11.90
C ILE A 305 -17.45 24.32 -12.75
N SER A 306 -18.58 25.02 -12.62
CA SER A 306 -19.80 24.72 -13.40
C SER A 306 -19.57 24.94 -14.90
N ARG A 307 -18.78 25.94 -15.30
CA ARG A 307 -18.39 26.12 -16.72
C ARG A 307 -17.55 24.97 -17.24
N LEU A 308 -16.61 24.46 -16.44
CA LEU A 308 -15.83 23.27 -16.80
C LEU A 308 -16.75 22.06 -17.03
N ILE A 309 -17.68 21.80 -16.10
CA ILE A 309 -18.65 20.71 -16.21
C ILE A 309 -19.54 20.86 -17.45
N LEU A 310 -20.04 22.07 -17.72
CA LEU A 310 -20.81 22.35 -18.94
C LEU A 310 -20.01 22.07 -20.21
N GLY A 311 -18.73 22.46 -20.24
CA GLY A 311 -17.81 22.15 -21.34
C GLY A 311 -17.69 20.65 -21.55
N ALA A 312 -17.44 19.89 -20.48
CA ALA A 312 -17.36 18.44 -20.51
C ALA A 312 -18.67 17.80 -21.00
N ILE A 313 -19.84 18.24 -20.52
CA ILE A 313 -21.16 17.76 -21.00
C ILE A 313 -21.29 17.97 -22.51
N LYS A 314 -21.01 19.18 -23.00
CA LYS A 314 -21.12 19.50 -24.44
C LYS A 314 -20.16 18.67 -25.29
N GLN A 315 -18.95 18.43 -24.80
CA GLN A 315 -17.93 17.67 -25.53
C GLN A 315 -18.18 16.15 -25.53
N THR A 316 -18.93 15.65 -24.56
CA THR A 316 -19.11 14.21 -24.31
C THR A 316 -20.50 13.70 -24.72
N GLY A 317 -21.51 14.57 -24.63
CA GLY A 317 -22.92 14.17 -24.69
C GLY A 317 -23.41 13.51 -23.40
N ALA A 318 -22.76 13.77 -22.26
CA ALA A 318 -23.07 13.09 -21.01
C ALA A 318 -24.55 13.21 -20.60
N THR A 319 -25.14 12.08 -20.23
CA THR A 319 -26.55 11.98 -19.81
C THR A 319 -26.72 12.17 -18.31
N ALA A 320 -25.66 11.96 -17.53
CA ALA A 320 -25.65 12.17 -16.08
C ALA A 320 -24.30 12.71 -15.59
N VAL A 321 -24.34 13.50 -14.52
CA VAL A 321 -23.18 14.03 -13.81
C VAL A 321 -23.36 13.76 -12.31
N LYS A 322 -22.40 13.10 -11.69
CA LYS A 322 -22.36 12.80 -10.24
C LYS A 322 -21.26 13.66 -9.63
N ILE A 323 -21.64 14.56 -8.73
CA ILE A 323 -20.76 15.59 -8.18
C ILE A 323 -20.63 15.34 -6.68
N ASP A 324 -19.41 15.26 -6.15
CA ASP A 324 -19.22 15.29 -4.70
C ASP A 324 -19.79 16.61 -4.16
N SER A 325 -20.81 16.51 -3.32
CA SER A 325 -21.54 17.67 -2.82
C SER A 325 -21.01 18.21 -1.49
N ILE A 326 -19.89 17.69 -0.98
CA ILE A 326 -19.28 18.20 0.26
C ILE A 326 -18.65 19.59 -0.03
N GLY A 327 -18.89 20.55 0.88
CA GLY A 327 -18.31 21.91 0.78
C GLY A 327 -18.76 22.68 -0.45
N VAL A 328 -17.79 23.16 -1.25
CA VAL A 328 -18.01 23.92 -2.50
C VAL A 328 -18.92 23.17 -3.48
N GLY A 329 -18.87 21.84 -3.47
CA GLY A 329 -19.65 20.98 -4.35
C GLY A 329 -21.17 21.16 -4.24
N ALA A 330 -21.70 21.53 -3.07
CA ALA A 330 -23.13 21.83 -2.90
C ALA A 330 -23.57 23.02 -3.77
N GLY A 331 -22.72 24.06 -3.87
CA GLY A 331 -22.96 25.22 -4.72
C GLY A 331 -22.93 24.86 -6.21
N VAL A 332 -21.96 24.03 -6.61
CA VAL A 332 -21.83 23.52 -7.99
C VAL A 332 -23.07 22.70 -8.39
N VAL A 333 -23.56 21.83 -7.51
CA VAL A 333 -24.79 21.06 -7.75
C VAL A 333 -26.00 21.98 -7.96
N GLY A 334 -26.13 23.03 -7.13
CA GLY A 334 -27.20 24.02 -7.27
C GLY A 334 -27.14 24.74 -8.62
N GLU A 335 -25.96 25.23 -8.99
CA GLU A 335 -25.76 25.97 -10.24
C GLU A 335 -26.03 25.09 -11.47
N MET A 336 -25.53 23.85 -11.49
CA MET A 336 -25.82 22.91 -12.59
C MET A 336 -27.31 22.58 -12.69
N LYS A 337 -28.06 22.53 -11.59
CA LYS A 337 -29.53 22.36 -11.65
C LYS A 337 -30.23 23.60 -12.20
N ASN A 338 -29.77 24.80 -11.85
CA ASN A 338 -30.31 26.06 -12.40
C ASN A 338 -30.09 26.12 -13.93
N LEU A 339 -28.88 25.78 -14.38
CA LEU A 339 -28.53 25.72 -15.80
C LEU A 339 -29.37 24.70 -16.57
N LYS A 340 -29.69 23.55 -15.96
CA LYS A 340 -30.65 22.59 -16.51
C LYS A 340 -32.05 23.20 -16.66
N ALA A 341 -32.56 23.85 -15.60
CA ALA A 341 -33.88 24.48 -15.61
C ALA A 341 -33.98 25.60 -16.66
N ALA A 342 -32.87 26.30 -16.91
CA ALA A 342 -32.73 27.29 -17.98
C ALA A 342 -32.55 26.69 -19.39
N GLY A 343 -32.53 25.36 -19.53
CA GLY A 343 -32.38 24.68 -20.82
C GLY A 343 -30.97 24.68 -21.40
N VAL A 344 -29.94 25.02 -20.62
CA VAL A 344 -28.54 25.08 -21.08
C VAL A 344 -27.95 23.68 -21.31
N HIS A 345 -28.42 22.68 -20.58
CA HIS A 345 -28.08 21.27 -20.78
C HIS A 345 -29.22 20.35 -20.31
N ASN A 346 -29.20 19.08 -20.74
CA ASN A 346 -30.24 18.09 -20.38
C ASN A 346 -29.78 16.99 -19.40
N ALA A 347 -28.49 16.94 -19.06
CA ALA A 347 -27.93 15.93 -18.15
C ALA A 347 -28.67 15.86 -16.80
N LYS A 348 -28.85 14.65 -16.23
CA LYS A 348 -29.29 14.46 -14.84
C LYS A 348 -28.13 14.83 -13.90
N ILE A 349 -28.39 15.68 -12.91
CA ILE A 349 -27.38 16.14 -11.95
C ILE A 349 -27.64 15.49 -10.59
N TYR A 350 -26.65 14.76 -10.09
CA TYR A 350 -26.67 14.10 -8.79
C TYR A 350 -25.62 14.72 -7.88
N GLY A 351 -26.04 15.29 -6.76
CA GLY A 351 -25.14 15.58 -5.65
C GLY A 351 -24.93 14.30 -4.84
N VAL A 352 -23.68 13.92 -4.62
CA VAL A 352 -23.29 12.72 -3.87
C VAL A 352 -22.53 13.18 -2.65
N ASN A 353 -23.15 13.04 -1.48
CA ASN A 353 -22.47 13.31 -0.22
C ASN A 353 -21.84 12.02 0.30
N VAL A 354 -20.54 11.84 0.04
CA VAL A 354 -19.82 10.60 0.40
C VAL A 354 -19.70 10.38 1.92
N ALA A 355 -19.99 11.39 2.75
CA ALA A 355 -20.04 11.28 4.20
C ALA A 355 -21.35 10.68 4.72
N GLU A 356 -22.39 10.54 3.89
CA GLU A 356 -23.67 9.98 4.29
C GLU A 356 -23.62 8.47 4.57
N LYS A 357 -24.72 7.95 5.11
CA LYS A 357 -24.88 6.53 5.42
C LYS A 357 -24.83 5.69 4.15
N ALA A 358 -24.08 4.59 4.19
CA ALA A 358 -24.03 3.62 3.11
C ALA A 358 -25.40 2.95 2.85
N HIS A 359 -25.56 2.38 1.66
CA HIS A 359 -26.71 1.57 1.28
C HIS A 359 -26.83 0.31 2.13
N ASP A 360 -25.70 -0.32 2.44
CA ASP A 360 -25.58 -1.40 3.42
C ASP A 360 -24.76 -0.92 4.63
N PRO A 361 -25.42 -0.38 5.67
CA PRO A 361 -24.75 0.16 6.85
C PRO A 361 -24.22 -0.91 7.81
N ASN A 362 -24.52 -2.18 7.57
CA ASN A 362 -23.96 -3.31 8.32
C ASN A 362 -22.62 -3.76 7.73
N LYS A 363 -22.39 -3.49 6.44
CA LYS A 363 -21.12 -3.79 5.76
C LYS A 363 -20.17 -2.60 5.71
N TYR A 364 -20.68 -1.39 5.50
CA TYR A 364 -19.87 -0.19 5.27
C TYR A 364 -20.09 0.88 6.33
N PHE A 365 -19.01 1.58 6.69
CA PHE A 365 -19.06 2.68 7.66
C PHE A 365 -19.88 3.88 7.13
N ASN A 366 -19.63 4.30 5.89
CA ASN A 366 -20.29 5.41 5.19
C ASN A 366 -20.30 5.18 3.66
N LEU A 367 -20.91 6.09 2.91
CA LEU A 367 -21.03 6.00 1.47
C LEU A 367 -19.67 6.01 0.76
N ARG A 368 -18.68 6.78 1.23
CA ARG A 368 -17.29 6.72 0.74
C ARG A 368 -16.76 5.29 0.79
N SER A 369 -16.89 4.64 1.95
CA SER A 369 -16.41 3.27 2.15
C SER A 369 -17.10 2.29 1.22
N GLN A 370 -18.40 2.48 0.99
CA GLN A 370 -19.14 1.67 0.02
C GLN A 370 -18.66 1.91 -1.42
N ILE A 371 -18.56 3.16 -1.87
CA ILE A 371 -18.17 3.50 -3.24
C ILE A 371 -16.78 2.93 -3.55
N TRP A 372 -15.83 3.14 -2.65
CA TRP A 372 -14.47 2.62 -2.79
C TRP A 372 -14.41 1.09 -2.79
N TRP A 373 -15.22 0.43 -1.98
CA TRP A 373 -15.24 -1.04 -1.95
C TRP A 373 -15.99 -1.63 -3.13
N ASP A 374 -17.24 -1.23 -3.37
CA ASP A 374 -18.05 -1.80 -4.45
C ASP A 374 -17.43 -1.50 -5.83
N LEU A 375 -17.00 -0.25 -6.06
CA LEU A 375 -16.48 0.15 -7.37
C LEU A 375 -14.96 -0.03 -7.47
N GLY A 376 -14.21 0.44 -6.48
CA GLY A 376 -12.75 0.32 -6.51
C GLY A 376 -12.29 -1.15 -6.41
N ARG A 377 -12.75 -1.86 -5.37
CA ARG A 377 -12.35 -3.25 -5.10
C ARG A 377 -13.06 -4.24 -6.01
N LEU A 378 -14.39 -4.37 -5.89
CA LEU A 378 -15.12 -5.48 -6.51
C LEU A 378 -15.14 -5.32 -8.04
N GLN A 379 -15.40 -4.12 -8.56
CA GLN A 379 -15.40 -3.87 -10.00
C GLN A 379 -14.03 -4.15 -10.65
N SER A 380 -12.92 -3.89 -9.94
CA SER A 380 -11.58 -4.28 -10.41
C SER A 380 -11.37 -5.80 -10.38
N GLN A 381 -11.80 -6.47 -9.31
CA GLN A 381 -11.71 -7.93 -9.18
C GLN A 381 -12.48 -8.66 -10.27
N GLU A 382 -13.70 -8.19 -10.53
CA GLU A 382 -14.65 -8.79 -11.47
C GLU A 382 -14.42 -8.31 -12.91
N ARG A 383 -13.51 -7.35 -13.10
CA ARG A 383 -13.18 -6.72 -14.39
C ARG A 383 -14.40 -6.06 -15.05
N GLU A 384 -15.24 -5.45 -14.23
CA GLU A 384 -16.47 -4.78 -14.63
C GLU A 384 -16.27 -3.33 -15.12
N TRP A 385 -15.01 -2.90 -15.25
CA TRP A 385 -14.63 -1.66 -15.90
C TRP A 385 -13.33 -1.81 -16.70
N ASP A 386 -13.15 -0.95 -17.69
CA ASP A 386 -12.00 -0.89 -18.60
C ASP A 386 -11.29 0.46 -18.41
N LEU A 387 -10.07 0.39 -17.89
CA LEU A 387 -9.21 1.53 -17.61
C LEU A 387 -8.08 1.68 -18.65
N SER A 388 -8.07 0.86 -19.71
CA SER A 388 -6.98 0.77 -20.69
C SER A 388 -6.82 2.02 -21.56
N ARG A 389 -7.90 2.80 -21.71
CA ARG A 389 -7.97 4.01 -22.56
C ARG A 389 -8.21 5.29 -21.77
N MET A 390 -8.06 5.22 -20.45
CA MET A 390 -8.29 6.36 -19.57
C MET A 390 -7.15 7.37 -19.66
N ASP A 391 -7.49 8.66 -19.80
CA ASP A 391 -6.49 9.73 -19.73
C ASP A 391 -5.85 9.76 -18.34
N ASN A 392 -4.54 10.01 -18.25
CA ASN A 392 -3.78 10.04 -16.99
C ASN A 392 -3.89 8.74 -16.15
N ALA A 393 -4.00 7.58 -16.83
CA ALA A 393 -4.19 6.28 -16.19
C ALA A 393 -3.20 5.98 -15.06
N ASP A 394 -1.90 6.26 -15.24
CA ASP A 394 -0.89 5.94 -14.23
C ASP A 394 -1.09 6.75 -12.93
N SER A 395 -1.45 8.04 -13.06
CA SER A 395 -1.73 8.90 -11.90
C SER A 395 -2.98 8.44 -11.14
N THR A 396 -4.07 8.15 -11.87
CA THR A 396 -5.32 7.66 -11.27
C THR A 396 -5.14 6.31 -10.61
N VAL A 397 -4.39 5.39 -11.24
CA VAL A 397 -4.09 4.06 -10.69
C VAL A 397 -3.23 4.18 -9.44
N ALA A 398 -2.21 5.05 -9.44
CA ALA A 398 -1.44 5.30 -8.23
C ALA A 398 -2.34 5.74 -7.06
N GLN A 399 -3.27 6.65 -7.29
CA GLN A 399 -4.22 7.08 -6.27
C GLN A 399 -5.17 5.95 -5.81
N LEU A 400 -5.65 5.08 -6.71
CA LEU A 400 -6.47 3.92 -6.34
C LEU A 400 -5.72 2.96 -5.40
N LEU A 401 -4.43 2.75 -5.64
CA LEU A 401 -3.58 1.84 -4.87
C LEU A 401 -3.15 2.41 -3.51
N GLU A 402 -3.11 3.74 -3.40
CA GLU A 402 -2.66 4.42 -2.19
C GLU A 402 -3.72 4.43 -1.10
N VAL A 403 -5.02 4.27 -1.41
CA VAL A 403 -6.10 4.39 -0.42
C VAL A 403 -6.28 3.13 0.43
N HIS A 404 -6.23 3.28 1.75
CA HIS A 404 -6.34 2.19 2.71
C HIS A 404 -7.75 2.00 3.30
N TYR A 405 -8.00 0.82 3.86
CA TYR A 405 -9.17 0.54 4.69
C TYR A 405 -8.79 -0.15 6.01
N GLU A 406 -9.70 -0.04 6.97
CA GLU A 406 -9.70 -0.80 8.22
C GLU A 406 -11.10 -1.37 8.47
N HIS A 407 -11.21 -2.23 9.48
CA HIS A 407 -12.50 -2.62 10.04
C HIS A 407 -12.76 -1.79 11.30
N ASP A 408 -13.93 -1.15 11.37
CA ASP A 408 -14.32 -0.43 12.59
C ASP A 408 -14.66 -1.41 13.74
N LEU A 409 -14.98 -0.88 14.92
CA LEU A 409 -15.34 -1.70 16.10
C LEU A 409 -16.56 -2.62 15.87
N LYS A 410 -17.35 -2.39 14.83
CA LYS A 410 -18.51 -3.21 14.44
C LYS A 410 -18.18 -4.16 13.28
N GLY A 411 -16.91 -4.26 12.90
CA GLY A 411 -16.44 -5.10 11.79
C GLY A 411 -16.72 -4.53 10.40
N ARG A 412 -17.21 -3.29 10.28
CA ARG A 412 -17.59 -2.68 9.00
C ARG A 412 -16.36 -2.18 8.28
N VAL A 413 -16.35 -2.29 6.96
CA VAL A 413 -15.30 -1.69 6.12
C VAL A 413 -15.38 -0.18 6.27
N LYS A 414 -14.25 0.41 6.66
CA LYS A 414 -14.06 1.85 6.80
C LYS A 414 -12.85 2.25 5.98
N VAL A 415 -13.10 2.99 4.90
CA VAL A 415 -12.04 3.55 4.04
C VAL A 415 -11.50 4.80 4.70
N GLU A 416 -10.18 5.00 4.60
CA GLU A 416 -9.52 6.15 5.22
C GLU A 416 -10.09 7.49 4.68
N PRO A 417 -10.23 8.52 5.55
CA PRO A 417 -10.68 9.84 5.12
C PRO A 417 -9.69 10.51 4.17
N LYS A 418 -10.20 11.32 3.23
CA LYS A 418 -9.41 12.08 2.25
C LYS A 418 -8.27 12.90 2.89
N ASP A 419 -8.54 13.56 4.01
CA ASP A 419 -7.54 14.33 4.75
C ASP A 419 -6.40 13.48 5.31
N GLU A 420 -6.67 12.23 5.71
CA GLU A 420 -5.65 11.31 6.21
C GLU A 420 -4.79 10.75 5.06
N VAL A 421 -5.40 10.48 3.90
CA VAL A 421 -4.65 10.18 2.66
C VAL A 421 -3.66 11.31 2.40
N ARG A 422 -4.16 12.55 2.36
CA ARG A 422 -3.35 13.75 2.09
C ARG A 422 -2.21 13.93 3.09
N LYS A 423 -2.45 13.73 4.39
CA LYS A 423 -1.39 13.79 5.42
C LYS A 423 -0.32 12.73 5.20
N ARG A 424 -0.70 11.52 4.76
CA ARG A 424 0.21 10.38 4.59
C ARG A 424 1.05 10.46 3.32
N ILE A 425 0.46 10.85 2.18
CA ILE A 425 1.14 10.82 0.87
C ILE A 425 1.39 12.22 0.27
N GLY A 426 0.98 13.29 0.95
CA GLY A 426 1.18 14.68 0.53
C GLY A 426 0.20 15.19 -0.53
N ARG A 427 -0.80 14.38 -0.93
CA ARG A 427 -1.80 14.74 -1.96
C ARG A 427 -3.14 14.04 -1.75
N SER A 428 -4.20 14.63 -2.28
CA SER A 428 -5.55 14.05 -2.29
C SER A 428 -5.74 13.07 -3.47
N PRO A 429 -6.56 12.00 -3.33
CA PRO A 429 -6.82 11.01 -4.38
C PRO A 429 -7.93 11.46 -5.37
N ASP A 430 -7.86 12.70 -5.87
CA ASP A 430 -9.00 13.34 -6.57
C ASP A 430 -9.41 12.65 -7.88
N ASN A 431 -8.45 12.05 -8.60
CA ASN A 431 -8.75 11.29 -9.81
C ASN A 431 -9.47 9.99 -9.53
N ALA A 432 -9.06 9.30 -8.47
CA ALA A 432 -9.70 8.07 -8.05
C ALA A 432 -11.12 8.36 -7.56
N ASP A 433 -11.32 9.39 -6.75
CA ASP A 433 -12.65 9.79 -6.28
C ASP A 433 -13.56 10.19 -7.46
N ALA A 434 -13.09 11.00 -8.42
CA ALA A 434 -13.85 11.35 -9.62
C ALA A 434 -14.17 10.13 -10.51
N LEU A 435 -13.24 9.19 -10.66
CA LEU A 435 -13.46 7.93 -11.38
C LEU A 435 -14.56 7.11 -10.73
N LEU A 436 -14.48 6.88 -9.42
CA LEU A 436 -15.48 6.11 -8.70
C LEU A 436 -16.87 6.76 -8.77
N LEU A 437 -16.95 8.10 -8.67
CA LEU A 437 -18.21 8.84 -8.86
C LEU A 437 -18.80 8.66 -10.26
N ALA A 438 -17.97 8.55 -11.30
CA ALA A 438 -18.46 8.33 -12.67
C ALA A 438 -19.25 7.01 -12.76
N TYR A 439 -18.78 5.96 -12.09
CA TYR A 439 -19.39 4.62 -12.06
C TYR A 439 -20.49 4.46 -11.00
N TYR A 440 -20.55 5.34 -9.99
CA TYR A 440 -21.56 5.26 -8.95
C TYR A 440 -22.98 5.46 -9.47
N VAL A 441 -23.91 4.63 -8.98
CA VAL A 441 -25.34 4.69 -9.30
C VAL A 441 -26.12 5.15 -8.06
N PRO A 442 -26.59 6.41 -8.01
CA PRO A 442 -27.36 6.92 -6.88
C PRO A 442 -28.70 6.21 -6.69
N LYS A 443 -29.15 6.10 -5.43
CA LYS A 443 -30.40 5.40 -5.03
C LYS A 443 -31.72 5.96 -5.56
N SER A 444 -31.69 6.98 -6.41
CA SER A 444 -32.86 7.52 -7.11
C SER A 444 -33.00 7.04 -8.57
N GLY A 445 -32.15 6.12 -9.03
CA GLY A 445 -32.19 5.58 -10.40
C GLY A 445 -32.39 4.07 -10.53
N ALA A 446 -32.42 3.31 -9.43
CA ALA A 446 -32.61 1.85 -9.48
C ALA A 446 -34.01 1.48 -9.98
N THR A 447 -35.03 2.28 -9.67
CA THR A 447 -36.38 2.13 -10.22
C THR A 447 -36.37 2.41 -11.73
N ASP A 448 -35.74 3.50 -12.19
CA ASP A 448 -35.70 3.85 -13.62
C ASP A 448 -35.04 2.76 -14.50
N TRP A 449 -33.97 2.10 -14.02
CA TRP A 449 -33.26 1.08 -14.81
C TRP A 449 -33.96 -0.28 -14.78
N PHE A 450 -34.46 -0.72 -13.61
CA PHE A 450 -35.27 -1.94 -13.52
C PHE A 450 -36.62 -1.78 -14.23
N ASP A 451 -37.26 -0.61 -14.16
CA ASP A 451 -38.52 -0.33 -14.86
C ASP A 451 -38.31 -0.22 -16.38
N ALA A 452 -37.19 0.34 -16.85
CA ALA A 452 -36.84 0.35 -18.27
C ALA A 452 -36.47 -1.04 -18.82
N ALA A 453 -35.83 -1.88 -18.00
CA ALA A 453 -35.48 -3.25 -18.36
C ALA A 453 -36.69 -4.21 -18.31
N MET A 454 -37.70 -3.94 -17.47
CA MET A 454 -38.89 -4.78 -17.31
C MET A 454 -40.13 -4.30 -18.08
N ASN A 455 -40.11 -3.11 -18.68
CA ASN A 455 -41.28 -2.57 -19.39
C ASN A 455 -40.96 -2.09 -20.82
N PRO A 456 -40.88 -3.00 -21.81
CA PRO A 456 -40.63 -2.64 -23.21
C PRO A 456 -41.79 -1.87 -23.89
N GLY A 457 -42.87 -1.57 -23.18
CA GLY A 457 -44.12 -1.02 -23.72
C GLY A 457 -44.32 0.50 -23.56
N ALA A 458 -43.43 1.24 -22.90
CA ALA A 458 -43.59 2.68 -22.73
C ALA A 458 -42.96 3.46 -23.90
N ALA A 459 -43.76 3.66 -24.96
CA ALA A 459 -43.61 4.58 -26.09
C ALA A 459 -42.21 5.21 -26.32
N MET A 460 -41.44 4.59 -27.23
CA MET A 460 -40.43 5.30 -28.02
C MET A 460 -41.12 6.32 -28.95
N PRO A 461 -40.61 7.56 -29.11
CA PRO A 461 -41.13 8.49 -30.11
C PRO A 461 -40.95 7.88 -31.50
N ALA A 462 -42.05 7.86 -32.27
CA ALA A 462 -42.15 7.23 -33.57
C ALA A 462 -41.11 7.76 -34.57
N ASN A 463 -40.18 6.89 -34.98
CA ASN A 463 -39.74 6.79 -36.37
C ASN A 463 -38.95 5.50 -36.59
N PHE A 464 -39.28 4.84 -37.70
CA PHE A 464 -38.74 3.59 -38.25
C PHE A 464 -39.27 2.27 -37.66
N ALA A 465 -40.33 1.78 -38.30
CA ALA A 465 -40.76 0.39 -38.25
C ALA A 465 -40.21 -0.39 -39.46
N LEU A 466 -39.65 -1.58 -39.19
CA LEU A 466 -39.51 -2.79 -40.02
C LEU A 466 -38.44 -3.63 -39.31
N GLY A 467 -38.64 -4.83 -38.77
CA GLY A 467 -39.64 -5.87 -38.97
C GLY A 467 -38.87 -7.21 -38.99
N ALA A 468 -38.84 -7.96 -37.89
CA ALA A 468 -38.46 -9.38 -37.86
C ALA A 468 -38.85 -10.02 -36.52
N GLN A 469 -39.77 -10.96 -36.57
CA GLN A 469 -40.16 -11.82 -35.45
C GLN A 469 -39.04 -12.85 -35.16
N ILE A 470 -38.70 -13.07 -33.88
CA ILE A 470 -37.93 -14.23 -33.45
C ILE A 470 -38.65 -14.87 -32.26
N ASN A 471 -38.94 -16.16 -32.41
CA ASN A 471 -39.63 -17.06 -31.48
C ASN A 471 -38.66 -17.48 -30.36
N PRO A 472 -39.04 -17.53 -29.07
CA PRO A 472 -38.11 -17.91 -28.00
C PRO A 472 -37.90 -19.43 -27.92
N PHE A 473 -36.63 -19.83 -27.91
CA PHE A 473 -36.16 -21.21 -27.75
C PHE A 473 -36.34 -21.69 -26.30
N VAL A 474 -36.78 -22.93 -26.13
CA VAL A 474 -36.91 -23.67 -24.86
C VAL A 474 -35.53 -24.20 -24.42
N PRO A 475 -35.15 -24.18 -23.13
CA PRO A 475 -33.86 -24.69 -22.69
C PRO A 475 -33.92 -26.21 -22.47
N ASP A 476 -33.06 -26.95 -23.17
CA ASP A 476 -32.86 -28.38 -22.96
C ASP A 476 -31.87 -28.60 -21.80
N GLN A 477 -32.32 -29.39 -20.82
CA GLN A 477 -31.54 -29.86 -19.68
C GLN A 477 -30.70 -31.04 -20.14
N ASN A 478 -29.37 -30.88 -20.21
CA ASN A 478 -28.40 -31.96 -19.96
C ASN A 478 -26.97 -31.46 -20.16
N PHE A 479 -26.26 -31.12 -19.08
CA PHE A 479 -24.80 -31.08 -19.09
C PHE A 479 -24.25 -31.56 -17.76
N ARG A 480 -23.69 -32.78 -17.75
CA ARG A 480 -22.84 -33.34 -16.68
C ARG A 480 -21.39 -33.01 -17.01
N LEU A 481 -20.63 -32.54 -16.02
CA LEU A 481 -19.18 -32.40 -16.09
C LEU A 481 -18.49 -33.68 -15.58
N PRO A 482 -17.49 -34.23 -16.29
CA PRO A 482 -16.33 -34.87 -15.68
C PRO A 482 -15.23 -33.79 -15.54
N TRP A 483 -14.35 -33.78 -14.54
CA TRP A 483 -13.31 -34.75 -14.23
C TRP A 483 -12.76 -34.53 -12.81
N GLU A 484 -12.07 -35.58 -12.35
CA GLU A 484 -11.17 -35.73 -11.19
C GLU A 484 -10.15 -34.60 -10.98
#